data_AF-A0A1V5UT75-F1
#
_entry.id   AF-A0A1V5UT75-F1
#
_cell.length_a   1.000
_cell.length_b   1.000
_cell.length_c   1.000
_cell.angle_alpha   90.00
_cell.angle_beta   90.00
_cell.angle_gamma   90.00
#
_symmetry.space_group_name_H-M   'P 1'
#
loop_
_entity.id
_entity.type
_entity.pdbx_description
1 polymer ?
#
loop_
_entity_poly.entity_id
_entity_poly.type
_entity_poly.pdbx_seq_one_letter_code
_entity_poly.pdbx_strand_id
1 'polypeptide(L)'
;MAIHWNISKVSRWKQKMNNRNNEIFFSALVHSFLVIGVGHVTESGIDELYERLQRYENVFGPLLVTNKQKPIRITKRELRKWIGLSTNIAPLSNAEFDRHIRKLACRRKKESSQV
;
A
#
# COMPACT_ATOMS: atom_id res chain seq x y z
N MET A 1 -7.63 -10.68 -11.88
CA MET A 1 -7.22 -9.47 -12.63
C MET A 1 -5.73 -9.29 -12.48
N ALA A 2 -5.02 -9.00 -13.57
CA ALA A 2 -3.58 -8.68 -13.50
C ALA A 2 -3.41 -7.20 -13.11
N ILE A 3 -2.48 -6.93 -12.20
CA ILE A 3 -2.11 -5.55 -11.86
C ILE A 3 -1.10 -5.07 -12.91
N HIS A 4 -1.48 -4.04 -13.65
CA HIS A 4 -0.55 -3.31 -14.51
C HIS A 4 -0.08 -2.08 -13.76
N TRP A 5 1.24 -1.92 -13.64
CA TRP A 5 1.87 -0.79 -12.98
C TRP A 5 2.90 -0.14 -13.90
N ASN A 6 3.12 1.15 -13.70
CA ASN A 6 4.08 1.95 -14.46
C ASN A 6 4.86 2.83 -13.49
N ILE A 7 6.19 2.71 -13.54
CA ILE A 7 7.17 3.44 -12.72
C ILE A 7 8.09 4.33 -13.55
N SER A 8 7.84 4.48 -14.86
CA SER A 8 8.70 5.27 -15.76
C SER A 8 8.89 6.72 -15.30
N LYS A 9 7.88 7.28 -14.63
CA LYS A 9 7.89 8.63 -14.06
C LYS A 9 8.50 8.71 -12.65
N VAL A 10 8.84 7.58 -12.03
CA VAL A 10 9.48 7.54 -10.71
C VAL A 10 10.96 7.90 -10.86
N SER A 11 11.41 8.88 -10.09
CA SER A 11 12.82 9.32 -10.13
C SER A 11 13.77 8.17 -9.77
N ARG A 12 14.81 7.97 -10.59
CA ARG A 12 15.85 6.93 -10.40
C ARG A 12 15.29 5.52 -10.21
N TRP A 13 14.15 5.19 -10.85
CA TRP A 13 13.46 3.91 -10.66
C TRP A 13 14.34 2.70 -10.97
N LYS A 14 15.16 2.74 -12.02
CA LYS A 14 16.09 1.65 -12.39
C LYS A 14 17.05 1.33 -11.24
N GLN A 15 17.68 2.35 -10.66
CA GLN A 15 18.60 2.18 -9.54
C GLN A 15 17.87 1.68 -8.28
N LYS A 16 16.64 2.14 -8.05
CA LYS A 16 15.82 1.68 -6.92
C LYS A 16 15.48 0.20 -7.03
N MET A 17 15.08 -0.26 -8.21
CA MET A 17 14.70 -1.66 -8.46
C MET A 17 15.88 -2.63 -8.39
N ASN A 18 17.11 -2.17 -8.61
CA ASN A 18 18.30 -3.02 -8.42
C ASN A 18 18.55 -3.41 -6.96
N ASN A 19 17.87 -2.79 -5.99
CA ASN A 19 17.95 -3.14 -4.58
C ASN A 19 16.76 -4.04 -4.19
N ARG A 20 17.06 -5.27 -3.79
CA ARG A 20 16.08 -6.28 -3.37
C ARG A 20 15.09 -5.78 -2.31
N ASN A 21 15.53 -4.97 -1.35
CA ASN A 21 14.63 -4.45 -0.33
C ASN A 21 13.62 -3.45 -0.90
N ASN A 22 14.03 -2.63 -1.87
CA ASN A 22 13.13 -1.69 -2.55
C ASN A 22 12.16 -2.44 -3.47
N GLU A 23 12.60 -3.52 -4.11
CA GLU A 23 11.74 -4.38 -4.92
C GLU A 23 10.64 -5.04 -4.07
N ILE A 24 11.01 -5.60 -2.91
CA ILE A 24 10.06 -6.17 -1.95
C ILE A 24 9.08 -5.08 -1.45
N PHE A 25 9.61 -3.93 -1.05
CA PHE A 25 8.79 -2.79 -0.63
C PHE A 25 7.82 -2.35 -1.72
N PHE A 26 8.31 -2.23 -2.96
CA PHE A 26 7.51 -1.86 -4.12
C PHE A 26 6.40 -2.87 -4.39
N SER A 27 6.73 -4.17 -4.38
CA SER A 27 5.75 -5.23 -4.58
C SER A 27 4.66 -5.16 -3.50
N ALA A 28 5.03 -5.06 -2.22
CA ALA A 28 4.07 -4.91 -1.14
C ALA A 28 3.19 -3.66 -1.30
N LEU A 29 3.79 -2.53 -1.71
CA LEU A 29 3.08 -1.29 -1.97
C LEU A 29 2.06 -1.45 -3.11
N VAL A 30 2.46 -2.02 -4.25
CA VAL A 30 1.56 -2.24 -5.40
C VAL A 30 0.40 -3.18 -5.04
N HIS A 31 0.65 -4.24 -4.28
CA HIS A 31 -0.42 -5.13 -3.82
C HIS A 31 -1.36 -4.42 -2.83
N SER A 32 -0.83 -3.56 -1.96
CA SER A 32 -1.66 -2.78 -1.03
C SER A 32 -2.66 -1.89 -1.76
N PHE A 33 -2.31 -1.38 -2.95
CA PHE A 33 -3.17 -0.49 -3.75
C PHE A 33 -4.47 -1.16 -4.17
N LEU A 34 -4.51 -2.48 -4.29
CA LEU A 34 -5.76 -3.21 -4.55
C LEU A 34 -6.78 -3.05 -3.43
N VAL A 35 -6.31 -2.96 -2.19
CA VAL A 35 -7.17 -2.87 -1.02
C VAL A 35 -7.47 -1.41 -0.68
N ILE A 36 -6.45 -0.55 -0.75
CA ILE A 36 -6.62 0.87 -0.41
C ILE A 36 -7.20 1.71 -1.55
N GLY A 37 -7.28 1.16 -2.76
CA GLY A 37 -7.89 1.80 -3.93
C GLY A 37 -7.15 3.06 -4.36
N VAL A 38 -5.83 2.98 -4.52
CA VAL A 38 -4.99 4.10 -4.98
C VAL A 38 -4.39 3.75 -6.35
N GLY A 39 -4.76 4.51 -7.36
CA GLY A 39 -4.29 4.31 -8.75
C GLY A 39 -3.01 5.08 -9.10
N HIS A 40 -2.66 6.12 -8.35
CA HIS A 40 -1.52 6.98 -8.69
C HIS A 40 -0.90 7.61 -7.44
N VAL A 41 0.43 7.58 -7.36
CA VAL A 41 1.20 8.23 -6.29
C VAL A 41 1.62 9.62 -6.77
N THR A 42 0.89 10.64 -6.33
CA THR A 42 1.17 12.05 -6.61
C THR A 42 1.66 12.75 -5.36
N GLU A 43 2.33 13.89 -5.51
CA GLU A 43 2.80 14.69 -4.37
C GLU A 43 1.64 15.18 -3.48
N SER A 44 0.54 15.63 -4.09
CA SER A 44 -0.67 16.06 -3.37
C SER A 44 -1.43 14.91 -2.69
N GLY A 45 -1.31 13.68 -3.19
CA GLY A 45 -1.99 12.50 -2.66
C GLY A 45 -1.18 11.70 -1.64
N ILE A 46 0.05 12.11 -1.32
CA ILE A 46 0.93 11.38 -0.37
C ILE A 46 0.28 11.24 1.01
N ASP A 47 -0.39 12.28 1.49
CA ASP A 47 -0.98 12.27 2.84
C ASP A 47 -2.16 11.32 2.93
N GLU A 48 -3.04 11.34 1.92
CA GLU A 48 -4.15 10.39 1.80
C GLU A 48 -3.65 8.95 1.66
N LEU A 49 -2.67 8.71 0.79
CA LEU A 49 -2.05 7.40 0.62
C LEU A 49 -1.49 6.88 1.96
N TYR A 50 -0.76 7.73 2.69
CA TYR A 50 -0.19 7.37 3.98
C TYR A 50 -1.27 7.02 5.00
N GLU A 51 -2.33 7.82 5.09
CA GLU A 51 -3.44 7.58 6.01
C GLU A 51 -4.17 6.26 5.69
N ARG A 52 -4.46 6.02 4.41
CA ARG A 52 -5.10 4.76 3.99
C ARG A 52 -4.23 3.54 4.29
N LEU A 53 -2.92 3.64 4.11
CA LEU A 53 -1.96 2.60 4.49
C LEU A 53 -1.95 2.35 6.00
N GLN A 54 -1.96 3.40 6.82
CA GLN A 54 -2.04 3.24 8.28
C GLN A 54 -3.34 2.55 8.72
N ARG A 55 -4.48 2.94 8.14
CA ARG A 55 -5.77 2.30 8.42
C ARG A 55 -5.76 0.84 7.98
N TYR A 56 -5.15 0.53 6.83
CA TYR A 56 -4.95 -0.84 6.38
C TYR A 56 -4.07 -1.64 7.35
N GLU A 57 -2.93 -1.10 7.79
CA GLU A 57 -2.03 -1.78 8.72
C GLU A 57 -2.68 -2.04 10.09
N ASN A 58 -3.54 -1.13 10.56
CA ASN A 58 -4.30 -1.33 11.79
C ASN A 58 -5.29 -2.50 11.68
N VAL A 59 -5.83 -2.77 10.48
CA VAL A 59 -6.83 -3.82 10.27
C VAL A 59 -6.21 -5.17 9.92
N PHE A 60 -5.09 -5.19 9.19
CA PHE A 60 -4.46 -6.41 8.69
C PHE A 60 -3.14 -6.77 9.38
N GLY A 61 -2.52 -5.81 10.07
CA GLY A 61 -1.16 -5.91 10.56
C GLY A 61 -0.15 -5.20 9.63
N PRO A 62 1.13 -5.18 10.01
CA PRO A 62 2.18 -4.47 9.27
C PRO A 62 2.32 -5.00 7.83
N LEU A 63 2.52 -4.10 6.87
CA LEU A 63 2.75 -4.47 5.46
C LEU A 63 4.03 -5.25 5.25
N LEU A 64 5.05 -4.93 6.05
CA LEU A 64 6.38 -5.51 5.95
C LEU A 64 6.87 -5.91 7.34
N VAL A 65 7.48 -7.08 7.42
CA VAL A 65 8.15 -7.58 8.61
C VAL A 65 9.58 -7.95 8.28
N THR A 66 10.47 -7.73 9.25
CA THR A 66 11.85 -8.23 9.17
C THR A 66 11.89 -9.74 9.37
N ASN A 67 13.01 -10.38 9.06
CA ASN A 67 13.24 -11.80 9.36
C ASN A 67 13.08 -12.14 10.86
N LYS A 68 13.21 -11.14 11.74
CA LYS A 68 13.00 -11.28 13.20
C LYS A 68 11.54 -10.98 13.61
N GLN A 69 10.60 -11.04 12.67
CA GLN A 69 9.17 -10.71 12.83
C GLN A 69 8.89 -9.29 13.37
N LYS A 70 9.88 -8.38 13.32
CA LYS A 70 9.66 -6.99 13.73
C LYS A 70 8.99 -6.20 12.59
N PRO A 71 7.91 -5.44 12.87
CA PRO A 71 7.24 -4.63 11.86
C PRO A 71 8.17 -3.54 11.33
N ILE A 72 8.19 -3.36 10.01
CA ILE A 72 8.87 -2.26 9.34
C ILE A 72 7.86 -1.13 9.18
N ARG A 73 8.10 -0.01 9.86
CA ARG A 73 7.22 1.15 9.78
C ARG A 73 7.43 1.89 8.47
N ILE A 74 6.40 1.93 7.63
CA ILE A 74 6.40 2.72 6.41
C ILE A 74 6.30 4.20 6.79
N THR A 75 7.14 5.02 6.17
CA THR A 75 7.16 6.48 6.39
C THR A 75 6.71 7.25 5.14
N LYS A 76 6.12 8.44 5.33
CA LYS A 76 5.81 9.36 4.21
C LYS A 76 7.04 9.64 3.34
N ARG A 77 8.23 9.73 3.95
CA ARG A 77 9.50 9.94 3.23
C ARG A 77 9.81 8.82 2.26
N GLU A 78 9.50 7.57 2.60
CA GLU A 78 9.66 6.43 1.70
C GLU A 78 8.64 6.45 0.57
N LEU A 79 7.37 6.75 0.89
CA LEU A 79 6.32 6.88 -0.13
C LEU A 79 6.63 7.98 -1.14
N ARG A 80 7.19 9.11 -0.70
CA ARG A 80 7.63 10.21 -1.59
C ARG A 80 8.67 9.77 -2.63
N LYS A 81 9.46 8.72 -2.35
CA LYS A 81 10.40 8.17 -3.34
C LYS A 81 9.66 7.51 -4.51
N TRP A 82 8.40 7.17 -4.37
CA TRP A 82 7.59 6.49 -5.38
C TRP A 82 6.58 7.40 -6.08
N ILE A 83 6.70 8.72 -5.91
CA ILE A 83 5.92 9.69 -6.70
C ILE A 83 6.15 9.43 -8.20
N GLY A 84 5.06 9.36 -8.96
CA GLY A 84 5.03 8.97 -10.37
C GLY A 84 4.69 7.49 -10.62
N LEU A 85 4.49 6.68 -9.58
CA LEU A 85 3.96 5.32 -9.70
C LEU A 85 2.47 5.38 -10.02
N SER A 86 2.06 4.79 -11.15
CA SER A 86 0.65 4.60 -11.52
C SER A 86 0.30 3.11 -11.69
N THR A 87 -0.95 2.75 -11.41
CA THR A 87 -1.51 1.41 -11.61
C THR A 87 -2.83 1.48 -12.39
N ASN A 88 -3.29 0.36 -12.92
CA ASN A 88 -4.61 0.23 -13.55
C ASN A 88 -5.76 0.10 -12.55
N ILE A 89 -5.53 0.42 -11.27
CA ILE A 89 -6.51 0.27 -10.20
C ILE A 89 -7.40 1.50 -10.19
N ALA A 90 -8.72 1.26 -10.24
CA ALA A 90 -9.69 2.34 -10.09
C ALA A 90 -9.56 2.97 -8.70
N PRO A 91 -9.39 4.30 -8.61
CA PRO A 91 -9.29 4.96 -7.33
C PRO A 91 -10.62 4.84 -6.58
N LEU A 92 -10.57 4.46 -5.31
CA LEU A 92 -11.73 4.48 -4.43
C LEU A 92 -11.90 5.86 -3.83
N SER A 93 -13.13 6.36 -3.75
CA SER A 93 -13.44 7.52 -2.92
C SER A 93 -13.23 7.20 -1.44
N ASN A 94 -13.08 8.23 -0.60
CA ASN A 94 -12.90 8.04 0.84
C ASN A 94 -14.05 7.25 1.48
N ALA A 95 -15.29 7.51 1.05
CA ALA A 95 -16.46 6.80 1.55
C ALA A 95 -16.48 5.31 1.16
N GLU A 96 -16.09 5.00 -0.08
CA GLU A 96 -15.98 3.62 -0.57
C GLU A 96 -14.85 2.88 0.15
N PHE A 97 -13.69 3.52 0.32
CA PHE A 97 -12.58 2.97 1.07
C PHE A 97 -12.97 2.68 2.52
N ASP A 98 -13.62 3.61 3.22
CA ASP A 98 -14.06 3.40 4.60
C ASP A 98 -15.06 2.26 4.73
N ARG A 99 -16.03 2.18 3.81
CA ARG A 99 -16.97 1.05 3.76
C ARG A 99 -16.24 -0.27 3.49
N HIS A 100 -15.26 -0.26 2.60
CA HIS A 100 -14.47 -1.44 2.23
C HIS A 100 -13.64 -1.95 3.41
N ILE A 101 -12.86 -1.07 4.06
CA ILE A 101 -12.03 -1.41 5.21
C ILE A 101 -12.86 -1.89 6.40
N ARG A 102 -13.99 -1.25 6.70
CA ARG A 102 -14.89 -1.71 7.78
C ARG A 102 -15.43 -3.10 7.50
N LYS A 103 -15.84 -3.39 6.26
CA LYS A 103 -16.31 -4.72 5.86
C LYS A 103 -15.23 -5.78 6.06
N LEU A 104 -13.99 -5.47 5.74
CA LEU A 104 -12.84 -6.35 5.94
C LEU A 104 -12.52 -6.57 7.42
N ALA A 105 -12.50 -5.51 8.22
CA ALA A 105 -12.28 -5.59 9.67
C ALA A 105 -13.35 -6.46 10.35
N CYS A 106 -14.62 -6.30 9.99
CA CYS A 106 -15.71 -7.11 10.52
C CYS A 106 -15.57 -8.60 10.17
N ARG A 107 -15.08 -8.94 8.97
CA ARG A 107 -14.82 -10.33 8.58
C ARG A 107 -13.70 -10.95 9.40
N ARG A 108 -12.58 -10.23 9.52
CA ARG A 108 -11.42 -10.69 10.32
C ARG A 108 -11.80 -10.95 11.78
N LYS A 109 -12.62 -10.07 12.38
CA LYS A 109 -13.11 -10.24 13.75
C LYS A 109 -13.94 -11.52 13.92
N LYS A 110 -14.80 -11.85 12.95
CA LYS A 110 -15.61 -13.08 12.98
C LYS A 110 -14.74 -14.33 12.91
N GLU A 111 -13.72 -14.34 12.06
CA GLU A 111 -12.78 -15.47 11.94
C GLU A 111 -11.94 -15.65 13.22
N SER A 112 -11.52 -14.55 13.87
CA SER A 112 -10.79 -14.61 15.15
C SER A 112 -11.64 -15.02 16.36
N SER A 113 -12.97 -15.06 16.24
CA SER A 113 -13.89 -15.47 17.32
C SER A 113 -14.40 -16.91 17.18
N GLN A 114 -13.98 -17.64 16.14
CA GLN A 114 -14.32 -19.05 15.92
C GLN A 114 -13.14 -20.00 16.22
N VAL A 115 -12.09 -19.50 16.88
CA VAL A 115 -10.92 -20.26 17.35
C VAL A 115 -10.86 -20.20 18.87
#